data_AF-A0A1C6GFB4-F1
#
_entry.id   AF-A0A1C6GFB4-F1
#
_cell.length_a   1.000
_cell.length_b   1.000
_cell.length_c   1.000
_cell.angle_alpha   90.00
_cell.angle_beta   90.00
_cell.angle_gamma   90.00
#
_symmetry.space_group_name_H-M   'P 1'
#
loop_
_entity.id
_entity.type
_entity.pdbx_description
1 polymer ?
#
loop_
_entity_poly.entity_id
_entity_poly.type
_entity_poly.pdbx_seq_one_letter_code
_entity_poly.pdbx_strand_id
1 'polypeptide(L)'
;MKNKFLDKVAEQIADERSRELITSELESHLLDKIDYYVDIGYSKEEAEKRATEEMGNPDDTAVPLNALHNNNFRDLLSFICCGVIILMFFCTIWFRDAFIYSYDNQSYRHSILCDFVSLAFLIAYVVMLILARKKHIKIIPLFVAISFILQFFSVIIYDYNEAALTSTAPPNMFYFYQPAMYAIIKTVTEGFVAYSKCIFIEVPAKADSFCFNALPYILGLLFIIWSIILFIKILKSERVDNRKKYNIPIRLIEICASVFLSVNLIITVTATAYRTVNDFATGNSYSASREKMSEYVLNADLTRDKSEIIDKLTLEGYYADTEIPAEFYGKGGTISVGTGMDNNGRYTSIAYNLGDGLFITYDESVGAFINERDIYDKTPEILSDVDAIKKIDKGDDFESIKESGLLKWANGICKTYYRDKKKTVYEINFTIYFKGYDDTSDDGSNFFFKSLTIEDGKVTDYCD
;
A
#
# COMPACT_ATOMS: atom_id res chain seq x y z
N MET A 1 -18.45 21.12 -50.79
CA MET A 1 -19.73 21.69 -51.28
C MET A 1 -20.01 22.92 -50.42
N LYS A 2 -20.25 24.13 -50.96
CA LYS A 2 -20.56 25.30 -50.11
C LYS A 2 -22.04 25.27 -49.74
N ASN A 3 -22.40 24.63 -48.62
CA ASN A 3 -23.77 24.58 -48.15
C ASN A 3 -24.01 25.63 -47.04
N LYS A 4 -24.90 26.59 -47.31
CA LYS A 4 -25.28 27.66 -46.37
C LYS A 4 -25.81 27.13 -45.02
N PHE A 5 -26.34 25.90 -44.97
CA PHE A 5 -26.77 25.26 -43.74
C PHE A 5 -25.58 24.95 -42.82
N LEU A 6 -24.54 24.31 -43.35
CA LEU A 6 -23.34 23.94 -42.59
C LEU A 6 -22.60 25.19 -42.10
N ASP A 7 -22.49 26.22 -42.95
CA ASP A 7 -21.87 27.49 -42.58
C ASP A 7 -22.59 28.15 -41.39
N LYS A 8 -23.93 28.15 -41.38
CA LYS A 8 -24.74 28.73 -40.30
C LYS A 8 -24.68 27.94 -39.00
N VAL A 9 -24.69 26.60 -39.07
CA VAL A 9 -24.52 25.76 -37.86
C VAL A 9 -23.12 25.97 -37.27
N ALA A 10 -22.09 26.05 -38.12
CA ALA A 10 -20.72 26.28 -37.70
C ALA A 10 -20.53 27.65 -37.00
N GLU A 11 -21.15 28.72 -37.53
CA GLU A 11 -21.11 30.07 -36.94
C GLU A 11 -21.69 30.13 -35.51
N GLN A 12 -22.63 29.25 -35.18
CA GLN A 12 -23.30 29.22 -33.88
C GLN A 12 -22.58 28.36 -32.83
N ILE A 13 -21.55 27.62 -33.23
CA ILE A 13 -20.75 26.81 -32.32
C ILE A 13 -19.53 27.63 -31.90
N ALA A 14 -19.49 27.99 -30.62
CA ALA A 14 -18.46 28.88 -30.07
C ALA A 14 -17.07 28.21 -30.04
N ASP A 15 -17.01 26.92 -29.68
CA ASP A 15 -15.77 26.15 -29.57
C ASP A 15 -15.26 25.71 -30.95
N GLU A 16 -14.03 26.09 -31.31
CA GLU A 16 -13.42 25.85 -32.63
C GLU A 16 -13.32 24.35 -32.97
N ARG A 17 -12.97 23.52 -31.98
CA ARG A 17 -12.82 22.07 -32.18
C ARG A 17 -14.17 21.37 -32.32
N SER A 18 -15.17 21.78 -31.54
CA SER A 18 -16.54 21.28 -31.65
C SER A 18 -17.16 21.74 -32.97
N ARG A 19 -16.82 22.94 -33.44
CA ARG A 19 -17.21 23.43 -34.76
C ARG A 19 -16.70 22.52 -35.86
N GLU A 20 -15.42 22.14 -35.85
CA GLU A 20 -14.86 21.21 -36.83
C GLU A 20 -15.54 19.83 -36.79
N LEU A 21 -15.70 19.24 -35.59
CA LEU A 21 -16.29 17.91 -35.43
C LEU A 21 -17.76 17.86 -35.86
N ILE A 22 -18.57 18.80 -35.37
CA ILE A 22 -19.99 18.89 -35.70
C ILE A 22 -20.19 19.17 -37.18
N THR A 23 -19.39 20.08 -37.77
CA THR A 23 -19.49 20.39 -39.20
C THR A 23 -19.14 19.17 -40.05
N SER A 24 -18.10 18.41 -39.69
CA SER A 24 -17.72 17.19 -40.41
C SER A 24 -18.76 16.08 -40.29
N GLU A 25 -19.37 15.89 -39.12
CA GLU A 25 -20.43 14.90 -38.91
C GLU A 25 -21.69 15.25 -39.72
N LEU A 26 -22.10 16.52 -39.68
CA LEU A 26 -23.24 17.01 -40.46
C LEU A 26 -22.97 16.98 -41.97
N GLU A 27 -21.74 17.27 -42.42
CA GLU A 27 -21.36 17.14 -43.83
C GLU A 27 -21.46 15.68 -44.29
N SER A 28 -20.98 14.73 -43.50
CA SER A 28 -21.10 13.30 -43.80
C SER A 28 -22.56 12.87 -43.89
N HIS A 29 -23.39 13.23 -42.91
CA HIS A 29 -24.82 12.89 -42.93
C HIS A 29 -25.56 13.54 -44.12
N LEU A 30 -25.17 14.75 -44.51
CA LEU A 30 -25.75 15.42 -45.65
C LEU A 30 -25.40 14.70 -46.96
N LEU A 31 -24.13 14.30 -47.12
CA LEU A 31 -23.68 13.53 -48.29
C LEU A 31 -24.39 12.19 -48.39
N ASP A 32 -24.53 11.45 -47.28
CA ASP A 32 -25.25 10.17 -47.25
C ASP A 32 -26.72 10.33 -47.71
N LYS A 33 -27.38 11.42 -47.32
CA LYS A 33 -28.76 11.71 -47.78
C LYS A 33 -28.82 12.11 -49.25
N ILE A 34 -27.84 12.90 -49.72
CA ILE A 34 -27.77 13.29 -51.15
C ILE A 34 -27.67 12.03 -52.01
N ASP A 35 -26.77 11.12 -51.66
CA ASP A 35 -26.57 9.87 -52.38
C ASP A 35 -27.84 9.00 -52.37
N TYR A 36 -28.54 8.92 -51.23
CA TYR A 36 -29.85 8.25 -51.14
C TYR A 36 -30.88 8.83 -52.12
N TYR A 37 -31.02 10.16 -52.17
CA TYR A 37 -31.99 10.81 -53.06
C TYR A 37 -31.61 10.63 -54.54
N VAL A 38 -30.32 10.62 -54.88
CA VAL A 38 -29.85 10.32 -56.23
C VAL A 38 -30.17 8.87 -56.62
N ASP A 39 -29.94 7.90 -55.72
CA ASP A 39 -30.19 6.48 -55.95
C ASP A 39 -31.67 6.16 -56.18
N ILE A 40 -32.59 6.89 -55.54
CA ILE A 40 -34.04 6.73 -55.76
C ILE A 40 -34.56 7.54 -56.96
N GLY A 41 -33.67 8.16 -57.74
CA GLY A 41 -33.97 8.73 -59.06
C GLY A 41 -34.14 10.25 -59.12
N TYR A 42 -33.78 11.00 -58.08
CA TYR A 42 -33.77 12.47 -58.14
C TYR A 42 -32.53 13.00 -58.87
N SER A 43 -32.67 14.16 -59.51
CA SER A 43 -31.51 14.90 -60.01
C SER A 43 -30.64 15.36 -58.85
N LYS A 44 -29.32 15.49 -59.08
CA LYS A 44 -28.37 15.88 -58.03
C LYS A 44 -28.74 17.20 -57.33
N GLU A 45 -29.20 18.20 -58.08
CA GLU A 45 -29.65 19.48 -57.51
C GLU A 45 -30.89 19.32 -56.63
N GLU A 46 -31.84 18.46 -57.02
CA GLU A 46 -33.06 18.21 -56.27
C GLU A 46 -32.81 17.33 -55.03
N ALA A 47 -31.85 16.42 -55.11
CA ALA A 47 -31.32 15.63 -54.01
C ALA A 47 -30.62 16.50 -52.96
N GLU A 48 -29.74 17.43 -53.37
CA GLU A 48 -29.08 18.39 -52.47
C GLU A 48 -30.08 19.29 -51.74
N LYS A 49 -31.11 19.77 -52.45
CA LYS A 49 -32.17 20.60 -51.86
C LYS A 49 -32.97 19.82 -50.82
N ARG A 50 -33.43 18.62 -51.15
CA ARG A 50 -34.22 17.77 -50.23
C ARG A 50 -33.41 17.32 -49.02
N ALA A 51 -32.16 16.90 -49.23
CA ALA A 51 -31.27 16.52 -48.14
C ALA A 51 -31.03 17.69 -47.17
N THR A 52 -30.86 18.92 -47.69
CA THR A 52 -30.69 20.12 -46.85
C THR A 52 -31.98 20.51 -46.12
N GLU A 53 -33.14 20.43 -46.77
CA GLU A 53 -34.45 20.70 -46.13
C GLU A 53 -34.74 19.71 -44.99
N GLU A 54 -34.34 18.45 -45.16
CA GLU A 54 -34.51 17.40 -44.15
C GLU A 54 -33.55 17.54 -42.96
N MET A 55 -32.46 18.32 -43.08
CA MET A 55 -31.60 18.68 -41.95
C MET A 55 -32.24 19.74 -41.04
N GLY A 56 -33.32 20.37 -41.49
CA GLY A 56 -34.11 21.31 -40.69
C GLY A 56 -33.50 22.72 -40.60
N ASN A 57 -33.90 23.45 -39.57
CA ASN A 57 -33.43 24.82 -39.33
C ASN A 57 -32.05 24.80 -38.65
N PRO A 58 -31.02 25.46 -39.21
CA PRO A 58 -29.68 25.48 -38.63
C PRO A 58 -29.65 26.02 -37.19
N ASP A 59 -30.52 26.98 -36.85
CA ASP A 59 -30.57 27.59 -35.51
C ASP A 59 -31.08 26.58 -34.45
N ASP A 60 -32.08 25.79 -34.80
CA ASP A 60 -32.67 24.78 -33.90
C ASP A 60 -31.74 23.58 -33.72
N THR A 61 -30.90 23.30 -34.71
CA THR A 61 -29.90 22.21 -34.68
C THR A 61 -28.65 22.62 -33.88
N ALA A 62 -28.19 23.88 -33.99
CA ALA A 62 -26.93 24.32 -33.39
C ALA A 62 -26.98 24.51 -31.86
N VAL A 63 -28.10 24.96 -31.30
CA VAL A 63 -28.24 25.23 -29.86
C VAL A 63 -28.03 23.99 -28.97
N PRO A 64 -28.71 22.85 -29.17
CA PRO A 64 -28.47 21.64 -28.39
C PRO A 64 -27.07 21.05 -28.63
N LEU A 65 -26.53 21.16 -29.85
CA LEU A 65 -25.19 20.70 -30.19
C LEU A 65 -24.10 21.50 -29.45
N ASN A 66 -24.23 22.83 -29.41
CA ASN A 66 -23.31 23.72 -28.68
C ASN A 66 -23.37 23.48 -27.15
N ALA A 67 -24.56 23.19 -26.60
CA ALA A 67 -24.73 22.86 -25.19
C ALA A 67 -24.11 21.51 -24.81
N LEU A 68 -24.21 20.50 -25.67
CA LEU A 68 -23.58 19.18 -25.48
C LEU A 68 -22.05 19.22 -25.56
N HIS A 69 -21.50 20.18 -26.30
CA HIS A 69 -20.08 20.31 -26.57
C HIS A 69 -19.33 21.32 -25.67
N ASN A 70 -19.97 21.84 -24.61
CA ASN A 70 -19.31 22.76 -23.68
C ASN A 70 -18.07 22.13 -22.99
N ASN A 71 -16.86 22.54 -23.42
CA ASN A 71 -15.57 21.97 -23.02
C ASN A 71 -15.17 22.24 -21.55
N ASN A 72 -15.83 23.18 -20.85
CA ASN A 72 -15.44 23.57 -19.48
C ASN A 72 -15.37 22.38 -18.51
N PHE A 73 -16.30 21.42 -18.60
CA PHE A 73 -16.29 20.25 -17.73
C PHE A 73 -15.13 19.29 -18.04
N ARG A 74 -14.79 19.14 -19.32
CA ARG A 74 -13.69 18.27 -19.77
C ARG A 74 -12.33 18.84 -19.36
N ASP A 75 -12.18 20.16 -19.44
CA ASP A 75 -10.95 20.85 -19.05
C ASP A 75 -10.77 20.84 -17.53
N LEU A 76 -11.83 21.07 -16.75
CA LEU A 76 -11.80 20.94 -15.30
C LEU A 76 -11.46 19.50 -14.86
N LEU A 77 -12.09 18.50 -15.46
CA LEU A 77 -11.81 17.09 -15.16
C LEU A 77 -10.35 16.74 -15.50
N SER A 78 -9.84 17.23 -16.64
CA SER A 78 -8.45 17.04 -17.05
C SER A 78 -7.49 17.65 -16.03
N PHE A 79 -7.76 18.88 -15.58
CA PHE A 79 -6.97 19.57 -14.58
C PHE A 79 -6.92 18.81 -13.25
N ILE A 80 -8.07 18.35 -12.76
CA ILE A 80 -8.16 17.54 -11.53
C ILE A 80 -7.36 16.24 -11.68
N CYS A 81 -7.56 15.49 -12.77
CA CYS A 81 -6.82 14.24 -12.99
C CYS A 81 -5.31 14.46 -13.08
N CYS A 82 -4.84 15.48 -13.81
CA CYS A 82 -3.42 15.81 -13.87
C CYS A 82 -2.87 16.20 -12.50
N GLY A 83 -3.59 17.01 -11.72
CA GLY A 83 -3.21 17.37 -10.36
C GLY A 83 -3.08 16.16 -9.43
N VAL A 84 -4.04 15.23 -9.50
CA VAL A 84 -4.01 13.97 -8.74
C VAL A 84 -2.83 13.10 -9.16
N ILE A 85 -2.54 12.94 -10.46
CA ILE A 85 -1.37 12.17 -10.95
C ILE A 85 -0.06 12.76 -10.43
N ILE A 86 0.08 14.09 -10.45
CA ILE A 86 1.26 14.77 -9.93
C ILE A 86 1.41 14.55 -8.43
N LEU A 87 0.32 14.70 -7.67
CA LEU A 87 0.31 14.44 -6.23
C LEU A 87 0.71 12.99 -5.92
N MET A 88 0.10 12.03 -6.62
CA MET A 88 0.44 10.61 -6.51
C MET A 88 1.92 10.36 -6.81
N PHE A 89 2.46 10.97 -7.86
CA PHE A 89 3.88 10.87 -8.17
C PHE A 89 4.76 11.38 -7.01
N PHE A 90 4.47 12.54 -6.44
CA PHE A 90 5.22 13.03 -5.27
C PHE A 90 5.06 12.13 -4.05
N CYS A 91 3.87 11.56 -3.80
CA CYS A 91 3.69 10.57 -2.75
C CYS A 91 4.60 9.35 -2.95
N THR A 92 4.77 8.87 -4.20
CA THR A 92 5.70 7.76 -4.49
C THR A 92 7.17 8.12 -4.27
N ILE A 93 7.54 9.40 -4.22
CA ILE A 93 8.91 9.84 -3.92
C ILE A 93 9.14 9.87 -2.41
N TRP A 94 8.20 10.48 -1.68
CA TRP A 94 8.33 10.80 -0.25
C TRP A 94 8.13 9.58 0.64
N PHE A 95 7.22 8.68 0.27
CA PHE A 95 6.83 7.54 1.12
C PHE A 95 7.40 6.20 0.65
N ARG A 96 8.28 6.17 -0.35
CA ARG A 96 8.75 4.91 -0.99
C ARG A 96 9.30 3.89 0.01
N ASP A 97 10.03 4.34 1.02
CA ASP A 97 10.76 3.48 1.96
C ASP A 97 9.81 2.66 2.83
N ALA A 98 8.61 3.20 3.11
CA ALA A 98 7.58 2.51 3.89
C ALA A 98 6.88 1.38 3.11
N PHE A 99 7.11 1.26 1.81
CA PHE A 99 6.45 0.28 0.93
C PHE A 99 7.41 -0.83 0.47
N ILE A 100 8.67 -0.76 0.91
CA ILE A 100 9.65 -1.80 0.61
C ILE A 100 9.27 -3.03 1.41
N TYR A 101 8.96 -4.12 0.71
CA TYR A 101 8.66 -5.43 1.31
C TYR A 101 9.83 -6.39 1.12
N SER A 102 10.52 -6.29 -0.02
CA SER A 102 11.75 -7.01 -0.27
C SER A 102 12.73 -6.10 -1.00
N TYR A 103 13.95 -6.05 -0.47
CA TYR A 103 15.07 -5.39 -1.09
C TYR A 103 16.36 -6.18 -0.81
N ASP A 104 17.04 -6.62 -1.87
CA ASP A 104 18.17 -7.56 -1.77
C ASP A 104 17.77 -8.82 -0.97
N ASN A 105 18.71 -9.48 -0.30
CA ASN A 105 18.46 -10.56 0.66
C ASN A 105 17.82 -10.09 1.97
N GLN A 106 17.53 -8.78 2.11
CA GLN A 106 16.86 -8.21 3.27
C GLN A 106 15.34 -8.18 3.07
N SER A 107 14.62 -8.35 4.16
CA SER A 107 13.17 -8.42 4.15
C SER A 107 12.61 -7.43 5.13
N TYR A 108 11.57 -6.76 4.67
CA TYR A 108 10.90 -5.71 5.41
C TYR A 108 9.55 -6.24 5.87
N ARG A 109 9.03 -5.62 6.92
CA ARG A 109 7.82 -6.08 7.57
C ARG A 109 6.59 -5.75 6.74
N HIS A 110 5.68 -6.72 6.65
CA HIS A 110 4.40 -6.55 5.97
C HIS A 110 3.50 -5.54 6.72
N SER A 111 2.84 -4.65 5.97
CA SER A 111 1.84 -3.71 6.49
C SER A 111 0.58 -3.67 5.62
N ILE A 112 -0.55 -4.08 6.20
CA ILE A 112 -1.84 -4.08 5.49
C ILE A 112 -2.27 -2.67 5.02
N LEU A 113 -1.83 -1.60 5.69
CA LEU A 113 -2.10 -0.24 5.22
C LEU A 113 -1.41 0.02 3.89
N CYS A 114 -0.14 -0.39 3.76
CA CYS A 114 0.62 -0.25 2.51
C CYS A 114 -0.02 -1.07 1.38
N ASP A 115 -0.55 -2.27 1.65
CA ASP A 115 -1.32 -3.05 0.68
C ASP A 115 -2.50 -2.23 0.12
N PHE A 116 -3.31 -1.63 1.00
CA PHE A 116 -4.47 -0.82 0.59
C PHE A 116 -4.08 0.46 -0.16
N VAL A 117 -3.09 1.20 0.31
CA VAL A 117 -2.64 2.45 -0.34
C VAL A 117 -2.06 2.16 -1.71
N SER A 118 -1.21 1.14 -1.81
CA SER A 118 -0.63 0.67 -3.07
C SER A 118 -1.72 0.28 -4.07
N LEU A 119 -2.72 -0.50 -3.62
CA LEU A 119 -3.85 -0.91 -4.45
C LEU A 119 -4.74 0.28 -4.88
N ALA A 120 -4.99 1.22 -3.97
CA ALA A 120 -5.77 2.42 -4.26
C ALA A 120 -5.12 3.28 -5.36
N PHE A 121 -3.78 3.41 -5.36
CA PHE A 121 -3.05 4.10 -6.41
C PHE A 121 -3.22 3.42 -7.77
N LEU A 122 -3.08 2.10 -7.82
CA LEU A 122 -3.29 1.32 -9.05
C LEU A 122 -4.73 1.47 -9.58
N ILE A 123 -5.73 1.39 -8.69
CA ILE A 123 -7.14 1.61 -9.05
C ILE A 123 -7.34 3.02 -9.59
N ALA A 124 -6.76 4.04 -8.96
CA ALA A 124 -6.87 5.42 -9.43
C ALA A 124 -6.31 5.59 -10.86
N TYR A 125 -5.14 5.01 -11.16
CA TYR A 125 -4.59 5.02 -12.52
C TYR A 125 -5.51 4.32 -13.53
N VAL A 126 -6.03 3.13 -13.21
CA VAL A 126 -6.97 2.40 -14.07
C VAL A 126 -8.24 3.21 -14.33
N VAL A 127 -8.83 3.79 -13.28
CA VAL A 127 -10.03 4.63 -13.38
C VAL A 127 -9.75 5.85 -14.26
N MET A 128 -8.62 6.53 -14.06
CA MET A 128 -8.23 7.69 -14.88
C MET A 128 -8.05 7.32 -16.35
N LEU A 129 -7.44 6.17 -16.67
CA LEU A 129 -7.30 5.71 -18.07
C LEU A 129 -8.65 5.35 -18.69
N ILE A 130 -9.55 4.70 -17.95
CA ILE A 130 -10.92 4.42 -18.41
C ILE A 130 -11.71 5.71 -18.63
N LEU A 131 -11.60 6.69 -17.72
CA LEU A 131 -12.21 8.01 -17.86
C LEU A 131 -11.66 8.75 -19.07
N ALA A 132 -10.35 8.73 -19.28
CA ALA A 132 -9.70 9.32 -20.43
C ALA A 132 -10.23 8.74 -21.74
N ARG A 133 -10.42 7.42 -21.81
CA ARG A 133 -11.06 6.78 -22.98
C ARG A 133 -12.49 7.26 -23.16
N LYS A 134 -13.32 7.18 -22.11
CA LYS A 134 -14.76 7.49 -22.18
C LYS A 134 -15.03 8.96 -22.52
N LYS A 135 -14.18 9.87 -22.05
CA LYS A 135 -14.29 11.32 -22.28
C LYS A 135 -13.35 11.83 -23.38
N HIS A 136 -12.65 10.93 -24.06
CA HIS A 136 -11.65 11.24 -25.10
C HIS A 136 -10.57 12.25 -24.66
N ILE A 137 -10.18 12.26 -23.38
CA ILE A 137 -9.21 13.22 -22.83
C ILE A 137 -7.79 12.70 -23.04
N LYS A 138 -7.05 13.24 -24.01
CA LYS A 138 -5.68 12.79 -24.34
C LYS A 138 -4.62 13.15 -23.31
N ILE A 139 -4.82 14.22 -22.53
CA ILE A 139 -3.79 14.68 -21.59
C ILE A 139 -3.59 13.71 -20.41
N ILE A 140 -4.66 13.05 -19.96
CA ILE A 140 -4.60 12.08 -18.86
C ILE A 140 -3.63 10.92 -19.15
N PRO A 141 -3.78 10.13 -20.24
CA PRO A 141 -2.86 9.02 -20.53
C PRO A 141 -1.43 9.52 -20.79
N LEU A 142 -1.26 10.74 -21.32
CA LEU A 142 0.07 11.34 -21.45
C LEU A 142 0.73 11.53 -20.08
N PHE A 143 0.02 12.13 -19.11
CA PHE A 143 0.53 12.32 -17.75
C PHE A 143 0.76 11.00 -17.00
N VAL A 144 -0.11 10.00 -17.18
CA VAL A 144 0.11 8.66 -16.61
C VAL A 144 1.39 8.03 -17.18
N ALA A 145 1.58 8.08 -18.51
CA ALA A 145 2.79 7.56 -19.13
C ALA A 145 4.06 8.28 -18.61
N ILE A 146 4.05 9.61 -18.55
CA ILE A 146 5.16 10.41 -18.02
C ILE A 146 5.44 10.04 -16.55
N SER A 147 4.41 9.91 -15.71
CA SER A 147 4.54 9.54 -14.30
C SER A 147 5.27 8.20 -14.13
N PHE A 148 4.84 7.15 -14.84
CA PHE A 148 5.51 5.84 -14.78
C PHE A 148 6.91 5.85 -15.41
N ILE A 149 7.13 6.60 -16.50
CA ILE A 149 8.45 6.75 -17.12
C ILE A 149 9.42 7.43 -16.13
N LEU A 150 8.99 8.49 -15.44
CA LEU A 150 9.80 9.15 -14.42
C LEU A 150 10.11 8.22 -13.25
N GLN A 151 9.15 7.40 -12.81
CA GLN A 151 9.39 6.35 -11.81
C GLN A 151 10.42 5.32 -12.32
N PHE A 152 10.47 4.99 -13.61
CA PHE A 152 11.52 4.13 -14.18
C PHE A 152 12.90 4.79 -14.17
N PHE A 153 12.98 6.07 -14.51
CA PHE A 153 14.25 6.80 -14.49
C PHE A 153 14.78 7.04 -13.07
N SER A 154 13.94 6.95 -12.04
CA SER A 154 14.39 7.07 -10.63
C SER A 154 15.50 6.09 -10.27
N VAL A 155 15.44 4.87 -10.83
CA VAL A 155 16.44 3.81 -10.63
C VAL A 155 17.80 4.19 -11.23
N ILE A 156 17.82 5.04 -12.25
CA ILE A 156 19.02 5.40 -13.02
C ILE A 156 19.65 6.70 -12.50
N ILE A 157 18.83 7.65 -12.02
CA ILE A 157 19.26 9.03 -11.74
C ILE A 157 19.94 9.18 -10.37
N TYR A 158 19.49 8.45 -9.36
CA TYR A 158 20.04 8.60 -8.03
C TYR A 158 21.31 7.75 -7.86
N ASP A 159 22.45 8.42 -7.69
CA ASP A 159 23.69 7.79 -7.27
C ASP A 159 23.51 7.26 -5.84
N TYR A 160 23.94 6.01 -5.63
CA TYR A 160 23.78 5.27 -4.37
C TYR A 160 24.37 6.02 -3.15
N ASN A 161 25.38 6.85 -3.41
CA ASN A 161 26.11 7.60 -2.38
C ASN A 161 25.32 8.78 -1.79
N GLU A 162 24.36 9.38 -2.50
CA GLU A 162 23.52 10.47 -1.94
C GLU A 162 22.27 9.93 -1.24
N ALA A 163 21.72 8.79 -1.65
CA ALA A 163 20.58 8.15 -0.99
C ALA A 163 20.90 7.72 0.46
N ALA A 164 22.16 7.34 0.72
CA ALA A 164 22.66 6.91 2.02
C ALA A 164 22.60 7.99 3.13
N LEU A 165 22.43 9.27 2.78
CA LEU A 165 22.25 10.36 3.76
C LEU A 165 20.84 10.38 4.39
N THR A 166 19.87 9.70 3.77
CA THR A 166 18.45 9.72 4.22
C THR A 166 17.79 8.35 4.31
N SER A 167 18.39 7.29 3.72
CA SER A 167 17.83 5.93 3.75
C SER A 167 18.91 4.89 3.46
N THR A 168 18.77 3.68 4.03
CA THR A 168 19.62 2.51 3.73
C THR A 168 19.16 1.75 2.48
N ALA A 169 18.02 2.12 1.90
CA ALA A 169 17.41 1.47 0.76
C ALA A 169 17.60 2.26 -0.55
N PRO A 170 17.58 1.61 -1.72
CA PRO A 170 17.85 2.28 -2.97
C PRO A 170 16.63 3.11 -3.39
N PRO A 171 16.87 4.13 -4.23
CA PRO A 171 15.90 5.14 -4.64
C PRO A 171 14.95 4.61 -5.73
N ASN A 172 14.38 3.43 -5.54
CA ASN A 172 13.47 2.80 -6.49
C ASN A 172 12.01 3.09 -6.15
N MET A 173 11.36 3.94 -6.94
CA MET A 173 9.95 4.31 -6.74
C MET A 173 8.96 3.16 -7.00
N PHE A 174 9.37 2.09 -7.71
CA PHE A 174 8.49 0.95 -7.96
C PHE A 174 8.22 0.08 -6.73
N TYR A 175 9.00 0.23 -5.65
CA TYR A 175 8.69 -0.44 -4.38
C TYR A 175 7.35 -0.04 -3.81
N PHE A 176 6.84 1.15 -4.15
CA PHE A 176 5.49 1.58 -3.81
C PHE A 176 4.39 0.58 -4.24
N TYR A 177 4.65 -0.24 -5.27
CA TYR A 177 3.70 -1.23 -5.77
C TYR A 177 3.96 -2.67 -5.31
N GLN A 178 5.01 -2.93 -4.51
CA GLN A 178 5.26 -4.26 -3.93
C GLN A 178 4.13 -4.75 -3.02
N PRO A 179 3.54 -3.91 -2.14
CA PRO A 179 2.48 -4.36 -1.23
C PRO A 179 1.24 -4.90 -1.97
N ALA A 180 0.82 -4.23 -3.04
CA ALA A 180 -0.28 -4.73 -3.87
C ALA A 180 0.04 -6.10 -4.51
N MET A 181 1.31 -6.42 -4.76
CA MET A 181 1.69 -7.73 -5.29
C MET A 181 1.73 -8.80 -4.20
N TYR A 182 2.06 -8.43 -2.95
CA TYR A 182 2.18 -9.33 -1.80
C TYR A 182 0.91 -10.11 -1.54
N ALA A 183 -0.23 -9.42 -1.45
CA ALA A 183 -1.52 -10.07 -1.20
C ALA A 183 -1.83 -11.18 -2.22
N ILE A 184 -1.60 -10.91 -3.50
CA ILE A 184 -1.84 -11.89 -4.57
C ILE A 184 -0.83 -13.01 -4.52
N ILE A 185 0.47 -12.68 -4.49
CA ILE A 185 1.53 -13.68 -4.54
C ILE A 185 1.36 -14.65 -3.37
N LYS A 186 1.27 -14.14 -2.14
CA LYS A 186 1.09 -14.95 -0.94
C LYS A 186 -0.16 -15.83 -1.00
N THR A 187 -1.27 -15.28 -1.49
CA THR A 187 -2.53 -16.04 -1.64
C THR A 187 -2.42 -17.12 -2.73
N VAL A 188 -1.72 -16.86 -3.83
CA VAL A 188 -1.57 -17.82 -4.93
C VAL A 188 -0.55 -18.92 -4.57
N THR A 189 0.55 -18.58 -3.90
CA THR A 189 1.62 -19.53 -3.57
C THR A 189 1.28 -20.39 -2.34
N GLU A 190 0.67 -19.79 -1.31
CA GLU A 190 0.47 -20.44 -0.01
C GLU A 190 -1.01 -20.51 0.43
N GLY A 191 -1.91 -19.91 -0.34
CA GLY A 191 -3.35 -19.91 -0.09
C GLY A 191 -3.84 -18.73 0.73
N PHE A 192 -5.16 -18.51 0.70
CA PHE A 192 -5.83 -17.40 1.39
C PHE A 192 -5.58 -17.41 2.91
N VAL A 193 -5.55 -18.60 3.52
CA VAL A 193 -5.31 -18.73 4.97
C VAL A 193 -3.91 -18.21 5.33
N ALA A 194 -2.90 -18.47 4.51
CA ALA A 194 -1.54 -18.00 4.76
C ALA A 194 -1.46 -16.47 4.74
N TYR A 195 -1.98 -15.83 3.68
CA TYR A 195 -2.04 -14.36 3.63
C TYR A 195 -2.86 -13.78 4.79
N SER A 196 -4.00 -14.40 5.13
CA SER A 196 -4.85 -13.93 6.23
C SER A 196 -4.11 -13.91 7.58
N LYS A 197 -3.17 -14.85 7.83
CA LYS A 197 -2.36 -14.87 9.05
C LYS A 197 -1.36 -13.72 9.12
N CYS A 198 -0.88 -13.24 7.97
CA CYS A 198 0.02 -12.08 7.90
C CYS A 198 -0.71 -10.75 8.14
N ILE A 199 -2.04 -10.73 8.12
CA ILE A 199 -2.81 -9.54 8.48
C ILE A 199 -2.63 -9.25 9.97
N PHE A 200 -2.23 -8.03 10.29
CA PHE A 200 -1.99 -7.53 11.66
C PHE A 200 -0.79 -8.15 12.38
N ILE A 201 -0.02 -8.98 11.67
CA ILE A 201 1.22 -9.54 12.15
C ILE A 201 2.32 -9.02 11.22
N GLU A 202 3.35 -8.41 11.78
CA GLU A 202 4.46 -7.81 11.02
C GLU A 202 5.44 -8.87 10.48
N VAL A 203 4.91 -9.95 9.91
CA VAL A 203 5.71 -11.01 9.29
C VAL A 203 6.56 -10.38 8.18
N PRO A 204 7.86 -10.68 8.08
CA PRO A 204 8.67 -10.26 6.96
C PRO A 204 8.05 -10.70 5.64
N ALA A 205 7.95 -9.79 4.69
CA ALA A 205 7.46 -10.07 3.36
C ALA A 205 8.55 -10.76 2.51
N LYS A 206 8.95 -11.97 2.91
CA LYS A 206 9.93 -12.78 2.21
C LYS A 206 9.21 -13.90 1.46
N ALA A 207 8.81 -13.60 0.23
CA ALA A 207 8.41 -14.61 -0.75
C ALA A 207 9.31 -14.47 -1.97
N ASP A 208 9.50 -15.57 -2.69
CA ASP A 208 10.40 -15.74 -3.84
C ASP A 208 10.75 -14.42 -4.56
N SER A 209 12.00 -13.97 -4.33
CA SER A 209 12.49 -12.61 -4.55
C SER A 209 12.18 -12.06 -5.95
N PHE A 210 12.05 -12.95 -6.95
CA PHE A 210 11.73 -12.56 -8.31
C PHE A 210 10.40 -11.83 -8.42
N CYS A 211 9.34 -12.26 -7.73
CA CYS A 211 8.01 -11.69 -7.94
C CYS A 211 7.89 -10.29 -7.31
N PHE A 212 8.47 -10.04 -6.13
CA PHE A 212 8.46 -8.71 -5.53
C PHE A 212 9.40 -7.73 -6.21
N ASN A 213 10.51 -8.23 -6.77
CA ASN A 213 11.43 -7.38 -7.49
C ASN A 213 10.95 -7.08 -8.91
N ALA A 214 10.46 -8.06 -9.67
CA ALA A 214 10.16 -7.88 -11.09
C ALA A 214 8.72 -7.40 -11.37
N LEU A 215 7.73 -7.87 -10.61
CA LEU A 215 6.32 -7.67 -10.93
C LEU A 215 5.89 -6.18 -10.89
N PRO A 216 6.36 -5.34 -9.94
CA PRO A 216 6.09 -3.90 -9.97
C PRO A 216 6.56 -3.22 -11.26
N TYR A 217 7.73 -3.60 -11.80
CA TYR A 217 8.22 -3.05 -13.06
C TYR A 217 7.42 -3.55 -14.25
N ILE A 218 7.08 -4.84 -14.30
CA ILE A 218 6.22 -5.40 -15.35
C ILE A 218 4.90 -4.64 -15.37
N LEU A 219 4.30 -4.40 -14.21
CA LEU A 219 3.09 -3.60 -14.06
C LEU A 219 3.28 -2.17 -14.57
N GLY A 220 4.38 -1.51 -14.19
CA GLY A 220 4.73 -0.18 -14.69
C GLY A 220 4.83 -0.12 -16.22
N LEU A 221 5.49 -1.10 -16.85
CA LEU A 221 5.58 -1.20 -18.31
C LEU A 221 4.20 -1.39 -18.94
N LEU A 222 3.33 -2.21 -18.34
CA LEU A 222 1.96 -2.39 -18.81
C LEU A 222 1.16 -1.07 -18.78
N PHE A 223 1.31 -0.27 -17.71
CA PHE A 223 0.68 1.05 -17.63
C PHE A 223 1.22 2.03 -18.68
N ILE A 224 2.53 2.04 -18.94
CA ILE A 224 3.13 2.87 -19.99
C ILE A 224 2.58 2.47 -21.36
N ILE A 225 2.62 1.17 -21.69
CA ILE A 225 2.13 0.65 -22.98
C ILE A 225 0.65 0.97 -23.17
N TRP A 226 -0.18 0.70 -22.15
CA TRP A 226 -1.61 1.00 -22.22
C TRP A 226 -1.87 2.49 -22.41
N SER A 227 -1.16 3.35 -21.67
CA SER A 227 -1.27 4.80 -21.77
C SER A 227 -0.90 5.30 -23.17
N ILE A 228 0.20 4.82 -23.76
CA ILE A 228 0.64 5.20 -25.12
C ILE A 228 -0.38 4.74 -26.17
N ILE A 229 -0.86 3.49 -26.10
CA ILE A 229 -1.85 2.97 -27.05
C ILE A 229 -3.15 3.79 -26.95
N LEU A 230 -3.59 4.14 -25.74
CA LEU A 230 -4.77 4.95 -25.51
C LEU A 230 -4.59 6.39 -26.04
N PHE A 231 -3.44 7.02 -25.78
CA PHE A 231 -3.10 8.35 -26.29
C PHE A 231 -3.14 8.40 -27.82
N ILE A 232 -2.47 7.46 -28.49
CA ILE A 232 -2.45 7.36 -29.96
C ILE A 232 -3.86 7.16 -30.50
N LYS A 233 -4.68 6.33 -29.84
CA LYS A 233 -6.07 6.12 -30.25
C LYS A 233 -6.88 7.41 -30.17
N ILE A 234 -6.80 8.15 -29.05
CA ILE A 234 -7.55 9.40 -28.90
C ILE A 234 -7.10 10.41 -29.96
N LEU A 235 -5.78 10.52 -30.23
CA LEU A 235 -5.26 11.36 -31.32
C LEU A 235 -5.76 10.95 -32.70
N LYS A 236 -5.85 9.64 -32.99
CA LYS A 236 -6.37 9.16 -34.29
C LYS A 236 -7.87 9.39 -34.45
N SER A 237 -8.64 9.28 -33.36
CA SER A 237 -10.07 9.63 -33.39
C SER A 237 -10.33 11.10 -33.70
N GLU A 238 -9.38 11.99 -33.40
CA GLU A 238 -9.43 13.41 -33.78
C GLU A 238 -9.14 13.65 -35.28
N ARG A 239 -8.49 12.71 -35.99
CA ARG A 239 -8.06 12.87 -37.39
C ARG A 239 -8.93 12.13 -38.41
N VAL A 240 -10.15 11.72 -38.04
CA VAL A 240 -11.13 11.05 -38.93
C VAL A 240 -10.66 9.68 -39.47
N ASP A 241 -9.57 9.09 -38.93
CA ASP A 241 -9.10 7.75 -39.30
C ASP A 241 -9.71 6.71 -38.32
N ASN A 242 -11.00 6.42 -38.52
CA ASN A 242 -11.84 5.65 -37.59
C ASN A 242 -11.60 4.12 -37.66
N ARG A 243 -10.32 3.71 -37.68
CA ARG A 243 -9.95 2.30 -37.73
C ARG A 243 -10.26 1.62 -36.39
N LYS A 244 -11.24 0.71 -36.40
CA LYS A 244 -11.63 -0.18 -35.27
C LYS A 244 -10.48 -1.01 -34.67
N LYS A 245 -9.29 -1.02 -35.29
CA LYS A 245 -8.12 -1.85 -34.96
C LYS A 245 -7.66 -1.76 -33.50
N TYR A 246 -7.81 -0.61 -32.83
CA TYR A 246 -7.34 -0.42 -31.44
C TYR A 246 -8.44 -0.58 -30.37
N ASN A 247 -9.71 -0.76 -30.75
CA ASN A 247 -10.82 -0.86 -29.78
C ASN A 247 -10.80 -2.16 -28.98
N ILE A 248 -10.52 -3.27 -29.67
CA ILE A 248 -10.47 -4.61 -29.07
C ILE A 248 -9.32 -4.72 -28.05
N PRO A 249 -8.05 -4.39 -28.38
CA PRO A 249 -6.95 -4.56 -27.43
C PRO A 249 -7.08 -3.65 -26.20
N ILE A 250 -7.50 -2.39 -26.34
CA ILE A 250 -7.68 -1.50 -25.18
C ILE A 250 -8.77 -2.02 -24.25
N ARG A 251 -9.90 -2.48 -24.80
CA ARG A 251 -11.00 -2.99 -23.99
C ARG A 251 -10.61 -4.28 -23.27
N LEU A 252 -9.79 -5.13 -23.91
CA LEU A 252 -9.25 -6.33 -23.28
C LEU A 252 -8.32 -5.95 -22.12
N ILE A 253 -7.39 -5.01 -22.31
CA ILE A 253 -6.49 -4.53 -21.24
C ILE A 253 -7.29 -3.96 -20.08
N GLU A 254 -8.32 -3.14 -20.34
CA GLU A 254 -9.21 -2.59 -19.32
C GLU A 254 -9.90 -3.67 -18.50
N ILE A 255 -10.44 -4.70 -19.16
CA ILE A 255 -11.11 -5.82 -18.50
C ILE A 255 -10.10 -6.59 -17.64
N CYS A 256 -8.93 -6.94 -18.20
CA CYS A 256 -7.90 -7.67 -17.47
C CYS A 256 -7.42 -6.89 -16.24
N ALA A 257 -7.12 -5.60 -16.38
CA ALA A 257 -6.69 -4.74 -15.27
C ALA A 257 -7.79 -4.58 -14.21
N SER A 258 -9.04 -4.40 -14.63
CA SER A 258 -10.18 -4.28 -13.71
C SER A 258 -10.42 -5.58 -12.94
N VAL A 259 -10.37 -6.74 -13.62
CA VAL A 259 -10.52 -8.05 -12.98
C VAL A 259 -9.37 -8.29 -12.00
N PHE A 260 -8.13 -8.05 -12.41
CA PHE A 260 -6.95 -8.19 -11.54
C PHE A 260 -7.08 -7.37 -10.26
N LEU A 261 -7.38 -6.07 -10.39
CA LEU A 261 -7.51 -5.18 -9.23
C LEU A 261 -8.74 -5.51 -8.36
N SER A 262 -9.84 -5.95 -8.98
CA SER A 262 -11.04 -6.35 -8.23
C SER A 262 -10.79 -7.61 -7.42
N VAL A 263 -10.13 -8.62 -8.01
CA VAL A 263 -9.75 -9.85 -7.30
C VAL A 263 -8.80 -9.52 -6.16
N ASN A 264 -7.79 -8.67 -6.40
CA ASN A 264 -6.86 -8.23 -5.37
C ASN A 264 -7.61 -7.54 -4.21
N LEU A 265 -8.47 -6.57 -4.53
CA LEU A 265 -9.26 -5.85 -3.53
C LEU A 265 -10.16 -6.80 -2.73
N ILE A 266 -10.81 -7.75 -3.38
CA ILE A 266 -11.65 -8.76 -2.72
C ILE A 266 -10.80 -9.61 -1.77
N ILE A 267 -9.62 -10.07 -2.21
CA ILE A 267 -8.71 -10.86 -1.36
C ILE A 267 -8.30 -10.05 -0.13
N THR A 268 -7.76 -8.83 -0.32
CA THR A 268 -7.31 -7.96 0.76
C THR A 268 -8.44 -7.65 1.74
N VAL A 269 -9.59 -7.16 1.25
CA VAL A 269 -10.75 -6.82 2.10
C VAL A 269 -11.29 -8.04 2.84
N THR A 270 -11.43 -9.18 2.16
CA THR A 270 -11.97 -10.40 2.79
C THR A 270 -11.01 -10.95 3.83
N ALA A 271 -9.69 -10.93 3.57
CA ALA A 271 -8.67 -11.35 4.53
C ALA A 271 -8.67 -10.44 5.77
N THR A 272 -8.71 -9.11 5.57
CA THR A 272 -8.79 -8.15 6.66
C THR A 272 -10.05 -8.32 7.48
N ALA A 273 -11.22 -8.42 6.84
CA ALA A 273 -12.49 -8.62 7.53
C ALA A 273 -12.53 -9.95 8.31
N TYR A 274 -12.10 -11.05 7.68
CA TYR A 274 -12.00 -12.36 8.32
C TYR A 274 -11.09 -12.31 9.55
N ARG A 275 -9.90 -11.72 9.43
CA ARG A 275 -8.95 -11.60 10.53
C ARG A 275 -9.51 -10.78 11.69
N THR A 276 -10.14 -9.64 11.37
CA THR A 276 -10.75 -8.72 12.35
C THR A 276 -11.88 -9.40 13.11
N VAL A 277 -12.81 -10.06 12.40
CA VAL A 277 -13.93 -10.78 13.02
C VAL A 277 -13.43 -11.93 13.90
N ASN A 278 -12.41 -12.67 13.44
CA ASN A 278 -11.80 -13.74 14.22
C ASN A 278 -11.16 -13.22 15.50
N ASP A 279 -10.42 -12.10 15.44
CA ASP A 279 -9.84 -11.47 16.63
C ASP A 279 -10.91 -11.00 17.62
N PHE A 280 -11.98 -10.38 17.12
CA PHE A 280 -13.10 -9.95 17.97
C PHE A 280 -13.79 -11.14 18.63
N ALA A 281 -14.08 -12.20 17.87
CA ALA A 281 -14.78 -13.38 18.37
C ALA A 281 -13.95 -14.17 19.40
N THR A 282 -12.62 -14.13 19.29
CA THR A 282 -11.71 -14.85 20.19
C THR A 282 -11.20 -14.00 21.36
N GLY A 283 -11.54 -12.70 21.41
CA GLY A 283 -11.00 -11.78 22.40
C GLY A 283 -9.49 -11.59 22.26
N ASN A 284 -8.93 -11.88 21.08
CA ASN A 284 -7.51 -11.86 20.80
C ASN A 284 -7.03 -10.41 20.54
N SER A 285 -6.98 -9.61 21.60
CA SER A 285 -6.47 -8.25 21.56
C SER A 285 -4.94 -8.23 21.49
N TYR A 286 -4.37 -7.09 21.07
CA TYR A 286 -2.92 -6.87 21.05
C TYR A 286 -2.32 -6.98 22.46
N SER A 287 -2.91 -6.29 23.43
CA SER A 287 -2.47 -6.31 24.84
C SER A 287 -2.49 -7.72 25.43
N ALA A 288 -3.58 -8.48 25.25
CA ALA A 288 -3.67 -9.86 25.74
C ALA A 288 -2.68 -10.79 25.02
N SER A 289 -2.45 -10.58 23.72
CA SER A 289 -1.43 -11.33 22.98
C SER A 289 -0.03 -11.06 23.49
N ARG A 290 0.29 -9.79 23.79
CA ARG A 290 1.57 -9.36 24.36
C ARG A 290 1.81 -9.99 25.72
N GLU A 291 0.82 -9.93 26.61
CA GLU A 291 0.89 -10.57 27.93
C GLU A 291 1.08 -12.08 27.83
N LYS A 292 0.32 -12.76 26.95
CA LYS A 292 0.50 -14.20 26.73
C LYS A 292 1.91 -14.55 26.22
N MET A 293 2.46 -13.74 25.31
CA MET A 293 3.81 -13.96 24.76
C MET A 293 4.90 -13.71 25.80
N SER A 294 4.79 -12.65 26.59
CA SER A 294 5.73 -12.34 27.67
C SER A 294 5.70 -13.42 28.76
N GLU A 295 4.52 -13.85 29.20
CA GLU A 295 4.34 -14.95 30.14
C GLU A 295 4.92 -16.27 29.63
N TYR A 296 4.76 -16.56 28.33
CA TYR A 296 5.33 -17.76 27.73
C TYR A 296 6.86 -17.76 27.88
N VAL A 297 7.52 -16.64 27.53
CA VAL A 297 8.98 -16.49 27.65
C VAL A 297 9.44 -16.64 29.10
N LEU A 298 8.75 -15.99 30.04
CA LEU A 298 9.07 -16.05 31.46
C LEU A 298 9.00 -17.49 32.02
N ASN A 299 7.98 -18.24 31.58
CA ASN A 299 7.68 -19.58 32.08
C ASN A 299 8.27 -20.73 31.25
N ALA A 300 8.93 -20.44 30.12
CA ALA A 300 9.50 -21.46 29.24
C ALA A 300 10.56 -22.31 29.96
N ASP A 301 10.47 -23.63 29.81
CA ASP A 301 11.47 -24.57 30.31
C ASP A 301 12.61 -24.73 29.30
N LEU A 302 13.70 -23.99 29.52
CA LEU A 302 14.86 -23.95 28.63
C LEU A 302 15.87 -25.10 28.87
N THR A 303 15.53 -26.04 29.76
CA THR A 303 16.33 -27.27 29.92
C THR A 303 16.10 -28.26 28.79
N ARG A 304 14.98 -28.12 28.09
CA ARG A 304 14.57 -28.95 26.94
C ARG A 304 15.36 -28.64 25.69
N ASP A 305 15.26 -29.51 24.70
CA ASP A 305 15.88 -29.30 23.41
C ASP A 305 15.16 -28.22 22.58
N LYS A 306 15.93 -27.49 21.77
CA LYS A 306 15.44 -26.38 20.93
C LYS A 306 14.25 -26.80 20.06
N SER A 307 14.27 -28.02 19.52
CA SER A 307 13.18 -28.55 18.70
C SER A 307 11.87 -28.68 19.47
N GLU A 308 11.90 -29.13 20.73
CA GLU A 308 10.69 -29.25 21.55
C GLU A 308 10.07 -27.88 21.87
N ILE A 309 10.91 -26.86 22.08
CA ILE A 309 10.45 -25.48 22.30
C ILE A 309 9.79 -24.93 21.03
N ILE A 310 10.39 -25.20 19.86
CA ILE A 310 9.86 -24.83 18.54
C ILE A 310 8.52 -25.53 18.26
N ASP A 311 8.43 -26.83 18.53
CA ASP A 311 7.20 -27.60 18.31
C ASP A 311 6.07 -27.06 19.18
N LYS A 312 6.36 -26.70 20.44
CA LYS A 312 5.39 -26.08 21.34
C LYS A 312 4.92 -24.71 20.85
N LEU A 313 5.83 -23.85 20.40
CA LEU A 313 5.48 -22.54 19.82
C LEU A 313 4.61 -22.68 18.56
N THR A 314 4.90 -23.68 17.74
CA THR A 314 4.10 -23.99 16.54
C THR A 314 2.68 -24.44 16.92
N LEU A 315 2.54 -25.27 17.97
CA LEU A 315 1.24 -25.72 18.49
C LEU A 315 0.41 -24.60 19.12
N GLU A 316 1.06 -23.60 19.72
CA GLU A 316 0.39 -22.40 20.25
C GLU A 316 -0.18 -21.47 19.15
N GLY A 317 0.10 -21.77 17.89
CA GLY A 317 -0.49 -21.10 16.73
C GLY A 317 0.24 -19.83 16.29
N TYR A 318 1.45 -19.57 16.80
CA TYR A 318 2.30 -18.50 16.28
C TYR A 318 2.72 -18.78 14.83
N TYR A 319 2.86 -17.72 14.04
CA TYR A 319 3.30 -17.86 12.65
C TYR A 319 4.82 -18.09 12.65
N ALA A 320 5.24 -19.31 12.35
CA ALA A 320 6.65 -19.65 12.22
C ALA A 320 7.25 -19.01 10.96
N ASP A 321 8.42 -18.38 11.10
CA ASP A 321 9.21 -17.97 9.95
C ASP A 321 9.73 -19.22 9.21
N THR A 322 9.49 -19.29 7.90
CA THR A 322 9.89 -20.42 7.08
C THR A 322 11.36 -20.35 6.64
N GLU A 323 12.01 -19.20 6.76
CA GLU A 323 13.39 -18.95 6.32
C GLU A 323 14.35 -18.64 7.47
N ILE A 324 13.90 -18.00 8.56
CA ILE A 324 14.70 -17.78 9.77
C ILE A 324 14.33 -18.84 10.82
N PRO A 325 15.15 -19.89 11.01
CA PRO A 325 14.78 -20.99 11.90
C PRO A 325 14.64 -20.50 13.34
N ALA A 326 13.44 -20.72 13.89
CA ALA A 326 13.07 -20.43 15.28
C ALA A 326 12.71 -18.97 15.62
N GLU A 327 12.27 -18.19 14.63
CA GLU A 327 11.49 -16.97 14.85
C GLU A 327 10.00 -17.21 14.62
N PHE A 328 9.18 -16.62 15.48
CA PHE A 328 7.74 -16.79 15.52
C PHE A 328 7.06 -15.45 15.69
N TYR A 329 6.14 -15.14 14.79
CA TYR A 329 5.39 -13.89 14.80
C TYR A 329 3.99 -14.09 15.36
N GLY A 330 3.58 -13.15 16.21
CA GLY A 330 2.25 -13.08 16.78
C GLY A 330 1.72 -11.65 16.74
N LYS A 331 0.43 -11.51 17.02
CA LYS A 331 -0.21 -10.19 17.13
C LYS A 331 0.46 -9.32 18.22
N GLY A 332 0.98 -9.95 19.28
CA GLY A 332 1.64 -9.24 20.39
C GLY A 332 3.13 -8.95 20.21
N GLY A 333 3.76 -9.35 19.11
CA GLY A 333 5.20 -9.17 18.85
C GLY A 333 5.86 -10.41 18.26
N THR A 334 7.15 -10.57 18.50
CA THR A 334 7.98 -11.66 17.97
C THR A 334 8.59 -12.47 19.11
N ILE A 335 8.61 -13.80 18.96
CA ILE A 335 9.38 -14.71 19.81
C ILE A 335 10.52 -15.31 18.99
N SER A 336 11.75 -15.28 19.51
CA SER A 336 12.91 -15.93 18.90
C SER A 336 13.54 -16.94 19.86
N VAL A 337 14.02 -18.07 19.32
CA VAL A 337 14.69 -19.13 20.11
C VAL A 337 16.13 -19.34 19.64
N GLY A 338 17.08 -19.00 20.51
CA GLY A 338 18.50 -19.10 20.27
C GLY A 338 19.15 -20.27 21.01
N THR A 339 20.25 -20.78 20.45
CA THR A 339 21.18 -21.66 21.17
C THR A 339 22.59 -21.27 20.77
N GLY A 340 23.51 -21.23 21.72
CA GLY A 340 24.88 -20.83 21.43
C GLY A 340 25.84 -21.19 22.55
N MET A 341 27.02 -20.57 22.52
CA MET A 341 28.04 -20.71 23.54
C MET A 341 28.74 -19.37 23.74
N ASP A 342 28.87 -18.95 25.00
CA ASP A 342 29.60 -17.73 25.38
C ASP A 342 30.52 -18.01 26.59
N ASN A 343 31.03 -16.96 27.23
CA ASN A 343 31.90 -17.05 28.41
C ASN A 343 31.21 -17.68 29.64
N ASN A 344 29.88 -17.73 29.66
CA ASN A 344 29.07 -18.38 30.69
C ASN A 344 28.73 -19.84 30.35
N GLY A 345 28.99 -20.27 29.12
CA GLY A 345 28.88 -21.65 28.66
C GLY A 345 27.86 -21.81 27.54
N ARG A 346 27.44 -23.05 27.29
CA ARG A 346 26.37 -23.39 26.36
C ARG A 346 25.05 -22.86 26.91
N TYR A 347 24.30 -22.18 26.06
CA TYR A 347 23.02 -21.60 26.44
C TYR A 347 21.90 -21.95 25.47
N THR A 348 20.69 -21.88 26.00
CA THR A 348 19.44 -21.81 25.24
C THR A 348 18.73 -20.54 25.69
N SER A 349 18.33 -19.71 24.73
CA SER A 349 17.62 -18.46 24.99
C SER A 349 16.28 -18.45 24.28
N ILE A 350 15.30 -17.81 24.90
CA ILE A 350 14.05 -17.43 24.26
C ILE A 350 13.80 -15.95 24.56
N ALA A 351 13.50 -15.18 23.52
CA ALA A 351 13.26 -13.75 23.64
C ALA A 351 11.90 -13.38 23.08
N TYR A 352 11.18 -12.53 23.81
CA TYR A 352 10.03 -11.78 23.33
C TYR A 352 10.51 -10.37 23.01
N ASN A 353 10.16 -9.87 21.84
CA ASN A 353 10.39 -8.49 21.44
C ASN A 353 9.13 -7.91 20.81
N LEU A 354 8.71 -6.75 21.31
CA LEU A 354 7.80 -5.87 20.62
C LEU A 354 8.59 -5.21 19.48
N GLY A 355 8.09 -5.33 18.25
CA GLY A 355 8.78 -4.87 17.06
C GLY A 355 9.13 -3.37 17.09
N ASP A 356 10.15 -2.94 16.33
CA ASP A 356 10.42 -1.51 16.15
C ASP A 356 9.18 -0.82 15.56
N GLY A 357 8.55 0.07 16.34
CA GLY A 357 7.27 0.73 16.06
C GLY A 357 7.26 1.72 14.88
N LEU A 358 8.01 1.43 13.80
CA LEU A 358 8.05 2.19 12.56
C LEU A 358 6.87 1.88 11.62
N PHE A 359 6.19 0.74 11.80
CA PHE A 359 5.15 0.27 10.89
C PHE A 359 3.81 0.10 11.61
N ILE A 360 3.02 1.17 11.56
CA ILE A 360 1.72 1.28 12.19
C ILE A 360 0.82 0.10 11.77
N THR A 361 0.45 -0.78 12.71
CA THR A 361 -0.57 -1.81 12.47
C THR A 361 -1.94 -1.16 12.18
N TYR A 362 -2.89 -1.86 11.56
CA TYR A 362 -4.21 -1.28 11.27
C TYR A 362 -4.92 -0.75 12.54
N ASP A 363 -4.79 -1.43 13.68
CA ASP A 363 -5.28 -0.93 14.97
C ASP A 363 -4.45 0.25 15.49
N GLU A 364 -3.16 0.34 15.23
CA GLU A 364 -2.39 1.56 15.55
C GLU A 364 -2.76 2.73 14.62
N SER A 365 -3.30 2.48 13.42
CA SER A 365 -3.78 3.52 12.49
C SER A 365 -5.21 3.99 12.79
N VAL A 366 -6.07 3.09 13.26
CA VAL A 366 -7.43 3.42 13.73
C VAL A 366 -7.36 3.94 15.19
N GLY A 367 -6.46 3.38 15.97
CA GLY A 367 -5.97 3.86 17.26
C GLY A 367 -5.14 5.15 17.15
N ALA A 368 -4.70 5.61 15.97
CA ALA A 368 -4.21 6.98 15.84
C ALA A 368 -5.34 8.02 15.97
N PHE A 369 -6.61 7.60 15.77
CA PHE A 369 -7.80 8.38 16.17
C PHE A 369 -8.28 8.02 17.59
N ILE A 370 -7.83 6.90 18.15
CA ILE A 370 -8.13 6.40 19.49
C ILE A 370 -6.84 5.86 20.16
N ASN A 371 -5.91 6.76 20.47
CA ASN A 371 -4.85 6.56 21.45
C ASN A 371 -3.84 5.39 21.46
N GLU A 372 -3.43 4.77 20.36
CA GLU A 372 -2.40 3.69 20.43
C GLU A 372 -1.36 3.75 19.29
N ARG A 373 -0.41 4.68 19.39
CA ARG A 373 1.00 4.28 19.21
C ARG A 373 1.49 3.80 20.58
N ASP A 374 2.65 3.16 20.68
CA ASP A 374 3.41 3.04 21.95
C ASP A 374 3.86 4.40 22.54
N ILE A 375 3.14 5.47 22.19
CA ILE A 375 3.24 6.84 22.65
C ILE A 375 2.05 7.06 23.59
N TYR A 376 2.29 6.82 24.87
CA TYR A 376 1.30 6.88 25.92
C TYR A 376 0.96 8.33 26.30
N ASP A 377 -0.30 8.60 26.64
CA ASP A 377 -0.63 9.82 27.35
C ASP A 377 0.01 9.79 28.74
N LYS A 378 0.50 10.94 29.22
CA LYS A 378 1.02 11.11 30.59
C LYS A 378 -0.12 11.06 31.61
N THR A 379 -0.79 9.91 31.71
CA THR A 379 -1.84 9.68 32.70
C THR A 379 -1.20 9.43 34.07
N PRO A 380 -1.90 9.75 35.17
CA PRO A 380 -1.38 9.49 36.52
C PRO A 380 -1.04 8.02 36.77
N GLU A 381 -1.78 7.09 36.16
CA GLU A 381 -1.55 5.65 36.28
C GLU A 381 -0.22 5.25 35.64
N ILE A 382 0.02 5.63 34.38
CA ILE A 382 1.26 5.28 33.67
C ILE A 382 2.47 5.95 34.33
N LEU A 383 2.34 7.21 34.76
CA LEU A 383 3.41 7.90 35.48
C LEU A 383 3.74 7.21 36.81
N SER A 384 2.71 6.74 37.54
CA SER A 384 2.90 5.96 38.77
C SER A 384 3.63 4.64 38.50
N ASP A 385 3.25 3.91 37.45
CA ASP A 385 3.92 2.67 37.07
C ASP A 385 5.37 2.92 36.63
N VAL A 386 5.62 4.00 35.87
CA VAL A 386 6.99 4.42 35.50
C VAL A 386 7.83 4.75 36.73
N ASP A 387 7.27 5.50 37.68
CA ASP A 387 7.96 5.81 38.93
C ASP A 387 8.21 4.56 39.79
N ALA A 388 7.35 3.55 39.70
CA ALA A 388 7.57 2.25 40.33
C ALA A 388 8.72 1.48 39.64
N ILE A 389 8.74 1.44 38.30
CA ILE A 389 9.82 0.79 37.53
C ILE A 389 11.17 1.47 37.80
N LYS A 390 11.21 2.81 37.84
CA LYS A 390 12.42 3.59 38.16
C LYS A 390 13.05 3.18 39.48
N LYS A 391 12.23 2.87 40.48
CA LYS A 391 12.66 2.52 41.84
C LYS A 391 13.20 1.09 41.97
N ILE A 392 13.06 0.26 40.93
CA ILE A 392 13.66 -1.08 40.94
C ILE A 392 15.19 -0.92 40.92
N ASP A 393 15.86 -1.53 41.89
CA ASP A 393 17.30 -1.42 42.12
C ASP A 393 17.94 -2.80 42.35
N LYS A 394 19.27 -2.85 42.38
CA LYS A 394 20.05 -4.07 42.62
C LYS A 394 19.67 -4.70 43.95
N GLY A 395 19.40 -6.00 43.89
CA GLY A 395 19.00 -6.81 45.03
C GLY A 395 17.49 -6.98 45.18
N ASP A 396 16.68 -6.22 44.43
CA ASP A 396 15.23 -6.41 44.38
C ASP A 396 14.87 -7.79 43.84
N ASP A 397 13.79 -8.34 44.38
CA ASP A 397 13.34 -9.71 44.14
C ASP A 397 12.46 -9.79 42.88
N PHE A 398 12.75 -10.76 42.02
CA PHE A 398 12.07 -10.91 40.74
C PHE A 398 10.61 -11.36 40.89
N GLU A 399 10.27 -12.16 41.91
CA GLU A 399 8.88 -12.53 42.18
C GLU A 399 8.07 -11.27 42.54
N SER A 400 8.63 -10.38 43.34
CA SER A 400 8.00 -9.10 43.67
C SER A 400 7.75 -8.24 42.43
N ILE A 401 8.69 -8.22 41.48
CA ILE A 401 8.52 -7.51 40.19
C ILE A 401 7.41 -8.17 39.34
N LYS A 402 7.33 -9.51 39.30
CA LYS A 402 6.25 -10.20 38.59
C LYS A 402 4.87 -9.90 39.20
N GLU A 403 4.76 -9.96 40.53
CA GLU A 403 3.52 -9.69 41.26
C GLU A 403 3.07 -8.23 41.18
N SER A 404 3.99 -7.29 40.91
CA SER A 404 3.67 -5.87 40.77
C SER A 404 2.80 -5.52 39.56
N GLY A 405 2.72 -6.41 38.56
CA GLY A 405 2.03 -6.14 37.29
C GLY A 405 2.79 -5.18 36.35
N LEU A 406 4.00 -4.75 36.69
CA LEU A 406 4.79 -3.82 35.88
C LEU A 406 5.29 -4.44 34.57
N LEU A 407 5.39 -5.77 34.48
CA LEU A 407 5.86 -6.47 33.28
C LEU A 407 4.96 -6.28 32.05
N LYS A 408 3.71 -5.82 32.22
CA LYS A 408 2.85 -5.39 31.11
C LYS A 408 3.50 -4.29 30.26
N TRP A 409 4.44 -3.53 30.83
CA TRP A 409 5.20 -2.48 30.18
C TRP A 409 6.52 -2.96 29.53
N ALA A 410 6.92 -4.21 29.71
CA ALA A 410 8.15 -4.73 29.12
C ALA A 410 7.98 -4.88 27.60
N ASN A 411 8.84 -4.24 26.81
CA ASN A 411 8.85 -4.34 25.34
C ASN A 411 9.86 -5.39 24.86
N GLY A 412 10.76 -5.84 25.73
CA GLY A 412 11.67 -6.93 25.47
C GLY A 412 11.86 -7.78 26.72
N ILE A 413 11.78 -9.10 26.59
CA ILE A 413 12.15 -10.05 27.63
C ILE A 413 13.01 -11.13 27.00
N CYS A 414 14.25 -11.27 27.44
CA CYS A 414 15.11 -12.39 27.08
C CYS A 414 15.30 -13.29 28.30
N LYS A 415 15.01 -14.57 28.16
CA LYS A 415 15.32 -15.59 29.15
C LYS A 415 16.41 -16.49 28.59
N THR A 416 17.54 -16.58 29.30
CA THR A 416 18.68 -17.39 28.90
C THR A 416 19.02 -18.40 29.99
N TYR A 417 19.13 -19.67 29.62
CA TYR A 417 19.59 -20.74 30.50
C TYR A 417 20.96 -21.24 30.09
N TYR A 418 21.93 -21.09 30.99
CA TYR A 418 23.31 -21.55 30.85
C TYR A 418 23.45 -22.96 31.42
N ARG A 419 23.58 -23.97 30.55
CA ARG A 419 23.62 -25.39 30.92
C ARG A 419 24.81 -25.74 31.81
N ASP A 420 25.98 -25.19 31.48
CA ASP A 420 27.23 -25.50 32.19
C ASP A 420 27.24 -24.95 33.63
N LYS A 421 26.64 -23.77 33.83
CA LYS A 421 26.52 -23.13 35.15
C LYS A 421 25.21 -23.46 35.88
N LYS A 422 24.27 -24.13 35.22
CA LYS A 422 22.88 -24.35 35.69
C LYS A 422 22.24 -23.07 36.22
N LYS A 423 22.44 -21.98 35.48
CA LYS A 423 22.02 -20.63 35.85
C LYS A 423 21.03 -20.10 34.83
N THR A 424 20.01 -19.40 35.31
CA THR A 424 19.06 -18.68 34.47
C THR A 424 19.28 -17.18 34.64
N VAL A 425 19.31 -16.47 33.52
CA VAL A 425 19.42 -15.01 33.46
C VAL A 425 18.20 -14.49 32.71
N TYR A 426 17.62 -13.40 33.21
CA TYR A 426 16.58 -12.65 32.51
C TYR A 426 17.11 -11.25 32.20
N GLU A 427 16.83 -10.78 30.99
CA GLU A 427 17.02 -9.38 30.59
C GLU A 427 15.64 -8.82 30.27
N ILE A 428 15.23 -7.77 30.97
CA ILE A 428 13.90 -7.16 30.84
C ILE A 428 14.08 -5.71 30.44
N ASN A 429 13.56 -5.35 29.28
CA ASN A 429 13.60 -4.00 28.75
C ASN A 429 12.23 -3.35 28.91
N PHE A 430 12.23 -2.17 29.52
CA PHE A 430 11.11 -1.25 29.59
C PHE A 430 11.44 -0.05 28.70
N THR A 431 10.53 0.31 27.82
CA THR A 431 10.67 1.39 26.86
C THR A 431 9.28 1.96 26.67
N ILE A 432 9.05 3.17 27.15
CA ILE A 432 7.74 3.83 27.16
C ILE A 432 7.93 5.21 26.55
N TYR A 433 7.32 5.46 25.39
CA TYR A 433 7.28 6.79 24.78
C TYR A 433 6.03 7.54 25.26
N PHE A 434 6.11 8.85 25.43
CA PHE A 434 4.98 9.69 25.83
C PHE A 434 4.58 10.66 24.72
N LYS A 435 3.29 11.03 24.65
CA LYS A 435 2.82 12.00 23.65
C LYS A 435 3.55 13.34 23.77
N GLY A 436 3.95 13.87 22.61
CA GLY A 436 4.81 15.04 22.51
C GLY A 436 6.30 14.71 22.31
N TYR A 437 6.65 13.43 22.16
CA TYR A 437 7.98 13.00 21.74
C TYR A 437 8.32 13.59 20.36
N ASP A 438 9.28 14.51 20.36
CA ASP A 438 9.90 15.10 19.19
C ASP A 438 11.39 14.75 19.26
N ASP A 439 11.90 14.02 18.27
CA ASP A 439 13.32 13.61 18.17
C ASP A 439 14.29 14.82 18.17
N THR A 440 13.77 16.05 18.07
CA THR A 440 14.53 17.30 18.14
C THR A 440 14.57 17.94 19.53
N SER A 441 13.83 17.39 20.52
CA SER A 441 13.81 17.91 21.90
C SER A 441 14.89 17.25 22.76
N ASP A 442 15.98 17.98 22.98
CA ASP A 442 17.17 17.61 23.77
C ASP A 442 16.92 17.44 25.29
N ASP A 443 15.66 17.37 25.73
CA ASP A 443 15.29 17.41 27.16
C ASP A 443 14.99 16.05 27.79
N GLY A 444 14.98 14.96 27.02
CA GLY A 444 14.76 13.59 27.52
C GLY A 444 13.42 13.38 28.24
N SER A 445 12.48 14.31 28.15
CA SER A 445 11.30 14.38 29.03
C SER A 445 10.08 13.59 28.55
N ASN A 446 10.16 13.03 27.33
CA ASN A 446 9.05 12.35 26.65
C ASN A 446 9.29 10.87 26.38
N PHE A 447 10.30 10.28 27.03
CA PHE A 447 10.62 8.87 26.91
C PHE A 447 11.15 8.32 28.24
N PHE A 448 10.86 7.06 28.53
CA PHE A 448 11.40 6.31 29.66
C PHE A 448 12.01 5.00 29.17
N PHE A 449 13.26 4.77 29.57
CA PHE A 449 13.95 3.51 29.39
C PHE A 449 14.40 2.97 30.74
N LYS A 450 14.33 1.65 30.89
CA LYS A 450 15.06 0.92 31.92
C LYS A 450 15.28 -0.50 31.45
N SER A 451 16.50 -0.99 31.56
CA SER A 451 16.84 -2.40 31.33
C SER A 451 17.26 -3.04 32.64
N LEU A 452 16.77 -4.23 32.93
CA LEU A 452 17.09 -5.00 34.13
C LEU A 452 17.77 -6.31 33.75
N THR A 453 18.88 -6.63 34.43
CA THR A 453 19.49 -7.95 34.41
C THR A 453 19.18 -8.65 35.72
N ILE A 454 18.56 -9.83 35.62
CA ILE A 454 18.09 -10.60 36.77
C ILE A 454 18.77 -11.96 36.74
N GLU A 455 19.42 -12.30 37.85
CA GLU A 455 20.12 -13.56 38.04
C GLU A 455 19.77 -14.12 39.42
N ASP A 456 19.57 -15.45 39.50
CA ASP A 456 19.26 -16.13 40.76
C ASP A 456 18.07 -15.51 41.53
N GLY A 457 17.07 -15.02 40.79
CA GLY A 457 15.84 -14.42 41.31
C GLY A 457 15.99 -12.96 41.77
N LYS A 458 17.13 -12.31 41.54
CA LYS A 458 17.37 -10.92 41.96
C LYS A 458 17.90 -10.06 40.83
N VAL A 459 17.58 -8.77 40.89
CA VAL A 459 18.20 -7.75 40.02
C VAL A 459 19.69 -7.66 40.37
N THR A 460 20.56 -7.97 39.42
CA THR A 460 22.03 -7.87 39.60
C THR A 460 22.62 -6.68 38.88
N ASP A 461 21.98 -6.23 37.81
CA ASP A 461 22.36 -5.03 37.08
C ASP A 461 21.14 -4.31 36.51
N TYR A 462 21.28 -3.02 36.24
CA TYR A 462 20.27 -2.26 35.51
C TYR A 462 20.92 -1.09 34.75
N CYS A 463 20.23 -0.62 33.72
CA CYS A 463 20.57 0.56 32.93
C CYS A 463 19.33 1.45 32.85
N ASP A 464 19.49 2.75 33.07
CA ASP A 464 18.41 3.76 32.99
C ASP A 464 18.66 4.71 31.81
#